data_AF-A0A2V2CY72-F1
#
_entry.id   AF-A0A2V2CY72-F1
#
_cell.length_a   1.000
_cell.length_b   1.000
_cell.length_c   1.000
_cell.angle_alpha   90.00
_cell.angle_beta   90.00
_cell.angle_gamma   90.00
#
_symmetry.space_group_name_H-M   'P 1'
#
loop_
_entity.id
_entity.type
_entity.pdbx_description
1 polymer ?
#
loop_
_entity_poly.entity_id
_entity_poly.type
_entity_poly.pdbx_seq_one_letter_code
_entity_poly.pdbx_strand_id
1 'polypeptide(L)'
;MSDLLKAVLFIILSLTAVYIIFRPALFPRCACCGRVKFRTYFRYFAPVTMRLTRKGDICLCRDCCLKYNIRSISDFRKRSEIKKRMEYKSKYL
;
A
#
# COMPACT_ATOMS: atom_id res chain seq x y z
N MET A 1 21.36 39.81 -1.90
CA MET A 1 20.68 38.83 -2.80
C MET A 1 20.98 37.37 -2.43
N SER A 2 22.09 37.07 -1.76
CA SER A 2 22.49 35.70 -1.34
C SER A 2 21.57 35.05 -0.31
N ASP A 3 21.07 35.81 0.67
CA ASP A 3 20.42 35.21 1.85
C ASP A 3 18.95 34.84 1.60
N LEU A 4 18.27 35.60 0.73
CA LEU A 4 16.96 35.22 0.20
C LEU A 4 17.03 33.94 -0.63
N LEU A 5 18.05 33.77 -1.47
CA LEU A 5 18.24 32.56 -2.27
C LEU A 5 18.48 31.34 -1.37
N LYS A 6 19.30 31.48 -0.33
CA LYS A 6 19.55 30.42 0.67
C LYS A 6 18.27 30.04 1.43
N ALA A 7 17.46 31.03 1.84
CA ALA A 7 16.19 30.78 2.52
C ALA A 7 15.20 30.04 1.62
N VAL A 8 15.07 30.47 0.36
CA VAL A 8 14.19 29.81 -0.63
C VAL A 8 14.66 28.37 -0.89
N LEU A 9 15.95 28.13 -1.06
CA LEU A 9 16.51 26.79 -1.21
C LEU A 9 16.20 25.90 0.00
N PHE A 10 16.34 26.42 1.22
CA PHE A 10 16.06 25.68 2.44
C PHE A 10 14.57 25.31 2.57
N ILE A 11 13.67 26.23 2.19
CA ILE A 11 12.22 25.99 2.17
C ILE A 11 11.87 24.90 1.15
N ILE A 12 12.42 24.98 -0.06
CA ILE A 12 12.18 23.97 -1.10
C ILE A 12 12.68 22.60 -0.64
N LEU A 13 13.89 22.54 -0.06
CA LEU A 13 14.51 21.29 0.37
C LEU A 13 13.73 20.64 1.52
N SER A 14 13.29 21.44 2.49
CA SER A 14 12.45 20.96 3.60
C SER A 14 11.08 20.46 3.13
N LEU A 15 10.39 21.18 2.22
CA LEU A 15 9.14 20.70 1.62
C LEU A 15 9.34 19.36 0.89
N THR A 16 10.44 19.24 0.14
CA THR A 16 10.74 18.03 -0.62
C THR A 16 11.00 16.84 0.29
N ALA A 17 11.73 17.05 1.39
CA ALA A 17 11.98 16.02 2.40
C ALA A 17 10.67 15.53 3.04
N VAL A 18 9.79 16.45 3.44
CA VAL A 18 8.46 16.10 3.97
C VAL A 18 7.66 15.31 2.94
N TYR A 19 7.63 15.75 1.67
CA TYR A 19 6.92 15.05 0.61
C TYR A 19 7.40 13.60 0.44
N ILE A 20 8.72 13.37 0.45
CA ILE A 20 9.30 12.02 0.31
C ILE A 20 8.91 11.11 1.49
N ILE A 21 8.96 11.63 2.72
CA ILE A 21 8.63 10.87 3.94
C ILE A 21 7.13 10.49 3.96
N PHE A 22 6.24 11.40 3.55
CA PHE A 22 4.80 11.15 3.57
C PHE A 22 4.28 10.42 2.32
N ARG A 23 5.08 10.31 1.26
CA ARG A 23 4.73 9.57 0.03
C ARG A 23 4.19 8.15 0.28
N PRO A 24 4.83 7.28 1.07
CA PRO A 24 4.30 5.93 1.32
C PRO A 24 2.95 5.93 2.07
N ALA A 25 2.70 6.93 2.91
CA ALA A 25 1.43 7.06 3.64
C ALA A 25 0.29 7.59 2.74
N LEU A 26 0.62 8.48 1.79
CA LEU A 26 -0.34 9.07 0.85
C LEU A 26 -0.69 8.12 -0.30
N PHE A 27 0.27 7.30 -0.71
CA PHE A 27 0.16 6.42 -1.87
C PHE A 27 0.39 4.94 -1.52
N PRO A 28 -0.51 4.32 -0.74
CA PRO A 28 -0.41 2.90 -0.45
C PRO A 28 -0.60 2.04 -1.71
N ARG A 29 -0.01 0.84 -1.70
CA ARG A 29 -0.16 -0.16 -2.77
C ARG A 29 -1.29 -1.11 -2.45
N CYS A 30 -2.17 -1.35 -3.43
CA CYS A 30 -3.25 -2.33 -3.24
C CYS A 30 -2.72 -3.77 -3.31
N ALA A 31 -3.03 -4.58 -2.29
CA ALA A 31 -2.62 -5.98 -2.22
C ALA A 31 -3.29 -6.87 -3.30
N CYS A 32 -4.46 -6.48 -3.79
CA CYS A 32 -5.18 -7.25 -4.80
C CYS A 32 -4.70 -6.98 -6.23
N CYS A 33 -4.51 -5.70 -6.56
CA CYS A 33 -4.26 -5.25 -7.93
C CYS A 33 -2.87 -4.62 -8.13
N GLY A 34 -2.06 -4.54 -7.08
CA GLY A 34 -0.65 -4.10 -7.12
C GLY A 34 -0.42 -2.61 -7.40
N ARG A 35 -1.45 -1.90 -7.87
CA ARG A 35 -1.34 -0.47 -8.23
C ARG A 35 -1.21 0.40 -6.99
N VAL A 36 -0.33 1.39 -7.09
CA VAL A 36 -0.23 2.54 -6.19
C VAL A 36 -1.45 3.42 -6.46
N LYS A 37 -2.24 3.73 -5.42
CA LYS A 37 -3.40 4.63 -5.53
C LYS A 37 -3.35 5.65 -4.41
N PHE A 38 -4.07 6.76 -4.59
CA PHE A 38 -4.23 7.74 -3.53
C PHE A 38 -5.04 7.16 -2.36
N ARG A 39 -4.71 7.55 -1.13
CA ARG A 39 -5.27 6.98 0.11
C ARG A 39 -6.82 6.93 0.13
N THR A 40 -7.51 7.90 -0.46
CA THR A 40 -8.99 7.95 -0.49
C THR A 40 -9.64 6.82 -1.28
N TYR A 41 -8.92 6.21 -2.23
CA TYR A 41 -9.41 5.07 -3.01
C TYR A 41 -9.38 3.76 -2.23
N PHE A 42 -8.81 3.75 -1.02
CA PHE A 42 -8.77 2.56 -0.18
C PHE A 42 -10.03 2.45 0.67
N ARG A 43 -10.59 1.23 0.71
CA ARG A 43 -11.75 0.88 1.55
C ARG A 43 -11.31 0.27 2.88
N TYR A 44 -10.28 -0.57 2.81
CA TYR A 44 -9.72 -1.23 3.98
C TYR A 44 -8.23 -0.96 4.05
N PHE A 45 -7.81 -0.53 5.23
CA PHE A 45 -6.41 -0.36 5.61
C PHE A 45 -6.21 -1.15 6.90
N ALA A 46 -5.61 -2.33 6.81
CA ALA A 46 -5.16 -3.05 7.99
C ALA A 46 -3.65 -2.87 8.11
N PRO A 47 -3.16 -2.12 9.11
CA PRO A 47 -1.78 -2.23 9.50
C PRO A 47 -1.57 -3.67 9.97
N VAL A 48 -0.85 -4.47 9.20
CA VAL A 48 -0.57 -5.83 9.64
C VAL A 48 0.63 -5.67 10.55
N THR A 49 0.42 -5.86 11.85
CA THR A 49 1.49 -5.88 12.84
C THR A 49 2.69 -6.62 12.26
N MET A 50 3.85 -5.96 12.18
CA MET A 50 5.08 -6.53 11.64
C MET A 50 5.41 -7.82 12.40
N ARG A 51 4.97 -8.95 11.88
CA ARG A 51 5.50 -10.26 12.23
C ARG A 51 6.40 -10.65 11.07
N LEU A 52 7.64 -11.01 11.38
CA LEU A 52 8.72 -11.38 10.44
C LEU A 52 8.28 -12.36 9.33
N THR A 53 7.20 -13.11 9.55
CA THR A 53 6.64 -14.10 8.61
C THR A 53 5.50 -13.59 7.72
N ARG A 54 4.97 -12.37 7.92
CA ARG A 54 3.77 -11.87 7.19
C ARG A 54 4.08 -10.60 6.40
N LYS A 55 3.81 -10.66 5.09
CA LYS A 55 3.83 -9.50 4.17
C LYS A 55 3.05 -8.34 4.79
N GLY A 56 3.66 -7.15 4.80
CA GLY A 56 3.23 -5.96 5.53
C GLY A 56 1.85 -5.39 5.17
N ASP A 57 1.62 -4.13 5.54
CA ASP A 57 0.33 -3.43 5.48
C ASP A 57 -0.57 -3.81 4.29
N ILE A 58 -1.72 -4.42 4.61
CA ILE A 58 -2.68 -4.87 3.59
C ILE A 58 -3.64 -3.71 3.33
N CYS A 59 -3.48 -3.11 2.16
CA CYS A 59 -4.37 -2.07 1.66
C CYS A 59 -5.24 -2.65 0.54
N LEU A 60 -6.56 -2.44 0.60
CA LEU A 60 -7.50 -2.85 -0.45
C LEU A 60 -8.25 -1.64 -1.01
N CYS A 61 -8.18 -1.44 -2.33
CA CYS A 61 -8.91 -0.37 -3.00
C CYS A 61 -10.38 -0.71 -3.18
N ARG A 62 -11.24 0.32 -3.18
CA ARG A 62 -12.69 0.21 -3.34
C ARG A 62 -13.06 -0.58 -4.59
N ASP A 63 -12.40 -0.31 -5.71
CA ASP A 63 -12.66 -0.99 -6.99
C ASP A 63 -12.39 -2.49 -6.92
N CYS A 64 -11.27 -2.90 -6.32
CA CYS A 64 -10.94 -4.32 -6.18
C CYS A 64 -11.83 -4.99 -5.11
N CYS A 65 -12.25 -4.27 -4.06
CA CYS A 65 -13.27 -4.75 -3.13
C CYS A 65 -14.61 -4.99 -3.82
N LEU A 66 -15.03 -4.09 -4.71
CA LEU A 66 -16.30 -4.20 -5.42
C LEU A 66 -16.24 -5.32 -6.48
N LYS A 67 -15.17 -5.36 -7.28
CA LYS A 67 -14.96 -6.37 -8.33
C LYS A 67 -14.93 -7.81 -7.81
N TYR A 68 -14.32 -8.03 -6.66
CA TYR A 68 -14.17 -9.37 -6.07
C TYR A 68 -15.12 -9.64 -4.89
N ASN A 69 -16.08 -8.74 -4.65
CA ASN A 69 -17.04 -8.79 -3.53
C ASN A 69 -16.37 -9.06 -2.17
N ILE A 70 -15.27 -8.35 -1.90
CA ILE A 70 -14.50 -8.50 -0.66
C ILE A 70 -15.18 -7.64 0.41
N ARG A 71 -15.88 -8.30 1.33
CA ARG A 71 -16.59 -7.66 2.45
C ARG A 71 -15.73 -7.51 3.70
N SER A 72 -14.66 -8.28 3.82
CA SER A 72 -13.72 -8.22 4.94
C SER A 72 -12.29 -8.51 4.53
N ILE A 73 -11.33 -8.04 5.34
CA ILE A 73 -9.90 -8.34 5.16
C ILE A 73 -9.61 -9.83 5.36
N SER A 74 -10.37 -10.50 6.25
CA SER A 74 -10.31 -11.95 6.44
C SER A 74 -10.69 -12.72 5.19
N ASP A 75 -11.69 -12.29 4.44
CA ASP A 75 -12.10 -12.95 3.19
C ASP A 75 -11.00 -12.87 2.13
N PHE A 76 -10.36 -11.69 2.02
CA PHE A 76 -9.21 -11.51 1.14
C PHE A 76 -8.05 -12.44 1.55
N ARG A 77 -7.76 -12.54 2.86
CA ARG A 77 -6.69 -13.41 3.36
C ARG A 77 -6.95 -14.88 3.04
N LYS A 78 -8.16 -15.39 3.32
CA LYS A 78 -8.57 -16.77 2.98
C LYS A 78 -8.38 -17.05 1.49
N ARG A 79 -8.85 -16.16 0.61
CA ARG A 79 -8.66 -16.30 -0.85
C ARG A 79 -7.18 -16.30 -1.24
N SER A 80 -6.37 -15.43 -0.65
CA SER A 80 -4.94 -15.36 -0.95
C SER A 80 -4.20 -16.64 -0.55
N GLU A 81 -4.60 -17.28 0.56
CA GLU A 81 -4.02 -18.55 1.01
C GLU A 81 -4.44 -19.71 0.10
N ILE A 82 -5.72 -19.77 -0.31
CA ILE A 82 -6.20 -20.77 -1.27
C ILE A 82 -5.44 -20.65 -2.60
N LYS A 83 -5.27 -19.43 -3.11
CA LYS A 83 -4.51 -19.19 -4.36
C LYS A 83 -3.07 -19.68 -4.25
N LYS A 84 -2.39 -19.39 -3.14
CA LYS A 84 -1.03 -19.88 -2.88
C LYS A 84 -0.97 -21.41 -2.80
N ARG A 85 -1.93 -22.06 -2.15
CA ARG A 85 -2.01 -23.52 -2.09
C ARG A 85 -2.19 -24.13 -3.49
N MET A 86 -3.01 -23.50 -4.33
CA MET A 86 -3.23 -23.94 -5.71
C MET A 86 -1.97 -23.76 -6.57
N GLU A 87 -1.29 -22.60 -6.48
CA GLU A 87 -0.01 -22.36 -7.17
C GLU A 87 1.10 -23.31 -6.71
N TYR A 88 1.13 -23.66 -5.42
CA TYR A 88 2.06 -24.66 -4.93
C TYR A 88 1.72 -26.02 -5.56
N LYS A 89 0.47 -26.47 -5.47
CA LYS A 89 0.06 -27.77 -6.00
C LYS A 89 0.29 -27.91 -7.51
N SER A 90 0.10 -26.84 -8.30
CA SER A 90 0.35 -26.87 -9.75
C SER A 90 1.83 -26.84 -10.15
N LYS A 91 2.74 -26.50 -9.23
CA LYS A 91 4.19 -26.43 -9.49
C LYS A 91 4.91 -27.74 -9.18
N TYR A 92 4.25 -28.63 -8.44
CA TYR A 92 4.75 -29.95 -8.03
C TYR A 92 3.90 -31.11 -8.59
N LEU A 93 3.03 -30.82 -9.56
CA LEU A 93 2.32 -31.77 -10.42
C LEU A 93 2.86 -31.57 -11.84
#